data_AF-A0A959BLC0-F1
#
_entry.id   AF-A0A959BLC0-F1
#
_cell.length_a   1.000
_cell.length_b   1.000
_cell.length_c   1.000
_cell.angle_alpha   90.00
_cell.angle_beta   90.00
_cell.angle_gamma   90.00
#
_symmetry.space_group_name_H-M   'P 1'
#
loop_
_entity.id
_entity.type
_entity.pdbx_description
1 polymer ?
#
loop_
_entity_poly.entity_id
_entity_poly.type
_entity_poly.pdbx_seq_one_letter_code
_entity_poly.pdbx_strand_id
1 'polypeptide(L)'
;MQDNYTDEYFEHQIIKADKKQSLIRIDKFLMDRLERTSRNRIQNAIKSGSIQVGGKDIKPNYRVRPGDEISIVIPRPPGEGKGVIPQDIPLDIRYEDDDLLIIHKPAGMVVHPGIGHHRGTLVNALAYHFGHEDLPVMDGNRQDRLGLVHRIDKNTSGLLVVAKSDYAMTHLAKQFYYHTVERTYQALVWGEPEEEKGTVRANVGRHPRFRLKFTTLPDGEGGKWAVTHFKVLERLYYVSLVECKLETGRTHQIRVHMESLGHPLFNDERYGGDRIAKGTIFSKYKMFVENTFSIMPRHALHARSLGFIHPRTGKEMNFESELPADFQEALDRWRRYVAGRKSATGELD
;
A
#
# COMPACT_ATOMS: atom_id res chain seq x y z
N MET A 1 7.36 -32.27 38.57
CA MET A 1 7.53 -31.72 37.21
C MET A 1 6.32 -30.87 36.93
N GLN A 2 6.45 -29.58 37.24
CA GLN A 2 5.37 -28.60 37.17
C GLN A 2 5.86 -27.62 36.10
N ASP A 3 5.46 -27.87 34.86
CA ASP A 3 5.88 -27.06 33.73
C ASP A 3 5.15 -25.72 33.80
N ASN A 4 5.88 -24.69 34.21
CA ASN A 4 5.57 -23.29 33.97
C ASN A 4 5.57 -23.06 32.46
N TYR A 5 4.46 -23.38 31.79
CA TYR A 5 4.16 -22.79 30.49
C TYR A 5 3.87 -21.31 30.73
N THR A 6 4.88 -20.48 30.47
CA THR A 6 4.86 -19.03 30.53
C THR A 6 3.62 -18.45 29.82
N ASP A 7 2.87 -17.61 30.56
CA ASP A 7 1.74 -16.74 30.22
C ASP A 7 1.91 -15.82 28.97
N GLU A 8 2.93 -16.00 28.14
CA GLU A 8 3.27 -15.09 27.05
C GLU A 8 2.43 -15.26 25.77
N TYR A 9 1.78 -16.41 25.58
CA TYR A 9 1.07 -16.74 24.33
C TYR A 9 -0.44 -16.56 24.39
N PHE A 10 -1.03 -16.47 25.58
CA PHE A 10 -2.47 -16.41 25.76
C PHE A 10 -2.84 -15.20 26.62
N GLU A 11 -3.88 -14.49 26.22
CA GLU A 11 -4.48 -13.47 27.05
C GLU A 11 -5.58 -14.13 27.89
N HIS A 12 -5.35 -14.18 29.21
CA HIS A 12 -6.32 -14.64 30.19
C HIS A 12 -7.03 -13.42 30.79
N GLN A 13 -8.32 -13.29 30.55
CA GLN A 13 -9.12 -12.21 31.14
C GLN A 13 -10.44 -12.74 31.69
N ILE A 14 -10.81 -12.24 32.86
CA ILE A 14 -12.12 -12.48 33.46
C ILE A 14 -12.85 -11.14 33.50
N ILE A 15 -14.00 -11.09 32.83
CA ILE A 15 -14.86 -9.90 32.78
C ILE A 15 -16.17 -10.23 33.49
N LYS A 16 -16.49 -9.46 34.53
CA LYS A 16 -17.78 -9.58 35.21
C LYS A 16 -18.76 -8.52 34.68
N ALA A 17 -19.92 -8.95 34.24
CA ALA A 17 -20.99 -8.07 33.79
C ALA A 17 -21.60 -7.30 34.96
N ASP A 18 -21.79 -6.00 34.79
CA ASP A 18 -22.33 -5.11 35.83
C ASP A 18 -23.74 -5.52 36.26
N LYS A 19 -24.10 -5.22 37.52
CA LYS A 19 -25.43 -5.52 38.08
C LYS A 19 -26.59 -4.85 37.32
N LYS A 20 -26.32 -3.81 36.52
CA LYS A 20 -27.28 -3.09 35.68
C LYS A 20 -27.07 -3.32 34.17
N GLN A 21 -26.27 -4.32 33.79
CA GLN A 21 -25.97 -4.61 32.39
C GLN A 21 -27.25 -4.97 31.61
N SER A 22 -27.49 -4.28 30.49
CA SER A 22 -28.58 -4.62 29.58
C SER A 22 -28.28 -5.91 28.79
N LEU A 23 -29.33 -6.64 28.40
CA LEU A 23 -29.19 -7.88 27.63
C LEU A 23 -28.66 -7.60 26.22
N ILE A 24 -27.34 -7.65 26.05
CA ILE A 24 -26.67 -7.44 24.77
C ILE A 24 -25.94 -8.69 24.33
N ARG A 25 -25.78 -8.86 23.02
CA ARG A 25 -25.00 -9.99 22.48
C ARG A 25 -23.56 -9.94 22.96
N ILE A 26 -22.99 -11.09 23.25
CA ILE A 26 -21.63 -11.22 23.78
C ILE A 26 -20.55 -10.67 22.85
N ASP A 27 -20.72 -10.81 21.53
CA ASP A 27 -19.78 -10.22 20.58
C ASP A 27 -19.77 -8.69 20.65
N LYS A 28 -20.94 -8.07 20.87
CA LYS A 28 -21.04 -6.62 21.11
C LYS A 28 -20.50 -6.24 22.49
N PHE A 29 -20.86 -6.99 23.53
CA PHE A 29 -20.40 -6.74 24.90
C PHE A 29 -18.88 -6.75 25.03
N LEU A 30 -18.22 -7.69 24.35
CA LEU A 30 -16.77 -7.87 24.39
C LEU A 30 -16.03 -6.91 23.46
N MET A 31 -16.61 -6.48 22.34
CA MET A 31 -16.00 -5.46 21.48
C MET A 31 -15.72 -4.14 22.22
N ASP A 32 -16.58 -3.78 23.19
CA ASP A 32 -16.44 -2.55 23.97
C ASP A 32 -15.41 -2.68 25.11
N ARG A 33 -14.96 -3.90 25.44
CA ARG A 33 -14.12 -4.21 26.62
C ARG A 33 -12.79 -4.88 26.29
N LEU A 34 -12.72 -5.54 25.14
CA LEU A 34 -11.50 -6.07 24.57
C LEU A 34 -10.96 -5.06 23.56
N GLU A 35 -10.08 -4.19 24.02
CA GLU A 35 -9.38 -3.29 23.12
C GLU A 35 -8.68 -4.09 22.01
N ARG A 36 -8.71 -3.55 20.78
CA ARG A 36 -7.97 -4.09 19.62
C ARG A 36 -8.34 -5.51 19.18
N THR A 37 -9.42 -6.11 19.69
CA THR A 37 -9.90 -7.43 19.24
C THR A 37 -11.03 -7.29 18.22
N SER A 38 -10.83 -7.84 17.01
CA SER A 38 -11.89 -7.81 15.98
C SER A 38 -13.08 -8.72 16.32
N ARG A 39 -14.28 -8.33 15.87
CA ARG A 39 -15.51 -9.13 16.02
C ARG A 39 -15.37 -10.57 15.52
N ASN A 40 -14.66 -10.76 14.40
CA ASN A 40 -14.46 -12.09 13.83
C ASN A 40 -13.58 -12.98 14.74
N ARG A 41 -12.57 -12.38 15.39
CA ARG A 41 -11.73 -13.06 16.37
C ARG A 41 -12.53 -13.48 17.61
N ILE A 42 -13.40 -12.60 18.12
CA ILE A 42 -14.32 -12.92 19.24
C ILE A 42 -15.24 -14.09 18.85
N GLN A 43 -15.84 -14.06 17.66
CA GLN A 43 -16.73 -15.13 17.21
C GLN A 43 -16.01 -16.47 17.02
N ASN A 44 -14.78 -16.46 16.52
CA ASN A 44 -13.98 -17.68 16.38
C ASN A 44 -13.56 -18.23 17.75
N ALA A 45 -13.18 -17.35 18.69
CA ALA A 45 -12.85 -17.73 20.06
C ALA A 45 -14.05 -18.35 20.79
N ILE A 46 -15.26 -17.85 20.58
CA ILE A 46 -16.49 -18.46 21.11
C ILE A 46 -16.69 -19.86 20.52
N LYS A 47 -16.50 -20.02 19.20
CA LYS A 47 -16.67 -21.31 18.53
C LYS A 47 -15.62 -22.35 18.96
N SER A 48 -14.42 -21.92 19.36
CA SER A 48 -13.34 -22.80 19.82
C SER A 48 -13.40 -23.10 21.33
N GLY A 49 -14.42 -22.64 22.05
CA GLY A 49 -14.50 -22.81 23.52
C GLY A 49 -13.53 -21.90 24.30
N SER A 50 -12.87 -20.97 23.63
CA SER A 50 -11.92 -20.02 24.21
C SER A 50 -12.59 -18.86 24.96
N ILE A 51 -13.91 -18.73 24.87
CA ILE A 51 -14.72 -17.78 25.66
C ILE A 51 -15.87 -18.54 26.30
N GLN A 52 -15.94 -18.46 27.62
CA GLN A 52 -16.95 -19.15 28.42
C GLN A 52 -17.66 -18.18 29.35
N VAL A 53 -18.88 -18.53 29.77
CA VAL A 53 -19.65 -17.76 30.75
C VAL A 53 -20.00 -18.68 31.91
N GLY A 54 -19.54 -18.34 33.12
CA GLY A 54 -19.66 -19.19 34.30
C GLY A 54 -19.05 -20.58 34.11
N GLY A 55 -17.94 -20.67 33.37
CA GLY A 55 -17.24 -21.92 33.05
C GLY A 55 -17.94 -22.82 32.03
N LYS A 56 -18.94 -22.31 31.29
CA LYS A 56 -19.65 -23.05 30.23
C LYS A 56 -19.41 -22.45 28.86
N ASP A 57 -19.24 -23.30 27.86
CA ASP A 57 -19.20 -22.89 26.46
C ASP A 57 -20.52 -22.25 26.03
N ILE A 58 -20.41 -21.25 25.17
CA ILE A 58 -21.54 -20.46 24.71
C ILE A 58 -21.59 -20.40 23.18
N LYS A 59 -22.75 -20.06 22.65
CA LYS A 59 -22.93 -19.79 21.22
C LYS A 59 -22.66 -18.32 20.90
N PRO A 60 -22.23 -17.95 19.67
CA PRO A 60 -21.95 -16.55 19.31
C PRO A 60 -23.14 -15.57 19.44
N ASN A 61 -24.36 -16.07 19.57
CA ASN A 61 -25.57 -15.29 19.78
C ASN A 61 -25.97 -15.15 21.26
N TYR A 62 -25.14 -15.65 22.20
CA TYR A 62 -25.37 -15.52 23.63
C TYR A 62 -25.59 -14.06 24.04
N ARG A 63 -26.57 -13.82 24.93
CA ARG A 63 -26.86 -12.48 25.47
C ARG A 63 -26.39 -12.41 26.91
N VAL A 64 -25.44 -11.51 27.16
CA VAL A 64 -24.82 -11.28 28.47
C VAL A 64 -25.86 -10.74 29.44
N ARG A 65 -25.94 -11.35 30.62
CA ARG A 65 -26.84 -11.02 31.71
C ARG A 65 -26.09 -10.29 32.82
N PRO A 66 -26.80 -9.49 33.65
CA PRO A 66 -26.21 -8.93 34.86
C PRO A 66 -25.55 -9.98 35.73
N GLY A 67 -24.30 -9.72 36.14
CA GLY A 67 -23.54 -10.62 37.01
C GLY A 67 -22.88 -11.81 36.34
N ASP A 68 -23.05 -12.00 35.02
CA ASP A 68 -22.31 -13.02 34.27
C ASP A 68 -20.81 -12.83 34.43
N GLU A 69 -20.10 -13.92 34.68
CA GLU A 69 -18.65 -13.95 34.70
C GLU A 69 -18.14 -14.61 33.42
N ILE A 70 -17.42 -13.85 32.61
CA ILE A 70 -16.97 -14.25 31.28
C ILE A 70 -15.46 -14.51 31.36
N SER A 71 -15.04 -15.75 31.16
CA SER A 71 -13.63 -16.11 31.05
C SER A 71 -13.20 -16.18 29.59
N ILE A 72 -12.06 -15.58 29.29
CA ILE A 72 -11.53 -15.40 27.94
C ILE A 72 -10.09 -15.90 27.94
N VAL A 73 -9.80 -16.83 27.03
CA VAL A 73 -8.46 -17.39 26.80
C VAL A 73 -8.19 -17.36 25.30
N ILE A 74 -7.76 -16.21 24.80
CA ILE A 74 -7.50 -16.03 23.36
C ILE A 74 -5.98 -16.00 23.14
N PRO A 75 -5.43 -16.81 22.22
CA PRO A 75 -4.03 -16.69 21.87
C PRO A 75 -3.73 -15.29 21.34
N ARG A 76 -2.66 -14.66 21.84
CA ARG A 76 -2.11 -13.44 21.26
C ARG A 76 -1.54 -13.81 19.88
N PRO A 77 -1.91 -13.10 18.80
CA PRO A 77 -1.26 -13.24 17.52
C PRO A 77 0.23 -13.00 17.70
N PRO A 78 1.09 -13.82 17.07
CA PRO A 78 2.52 -13.54 17.04
C PRO A 78 2.75 -12.10 16.53
N GLY A 79 3.26 -11.22 17.40
CA GLY A 79 3.51 -9.81 17.09
C GLY A 79 2.47 -8.80 17.62
N GLU A 80 1.38 -9.22 18.25
CA GLU A 80 0.53 -8.29 19.03
C GLU A 80 1.21 -8.04 20.40
N GLY A 81 1.81 -6.85 20.56
CA GLY A 81 2.47 -6.40 21.78
C GLY A 81 3.94 -6.04 21.62
N LYS A 82 4.58 -6.42 20.50
CA LYS A 82 5.90 -5.92 20.12
C LYS A 82 5.67 -4.85 19.07
N GLY A 83 6.09 -3.61 19.34
CA GLY A 83 6.09 -2.53 18.35
C GLY A 83 6.85 -2.93 17.07
N VAL A 84 6.93 -2.01 16.11
CA VAL A 84 7.76 -2.22 14.91
C VAL A 84 9.16 -2.68 15.34
N ILE A 85 9.59 -3.85 14.86
CA ILE A 85 10.95 -4.33 15.11
C ILE A 85 11.91 -3.48 14.26
N PRO A 86 12.83 -2.71 14.85
CA PRO A 86 13.82 -1.95 14.10
C PRO A 86 14.74 -2.89 13.33
N GLN A 87 15.10 -2.53 12.10
CA GLN A 87 16.06 -3.28 11.30
C GLN A 87 17.03 -2.33 10.60
N ASP A 88 18.32 -2.65 10.69
CA ASP A 88 19.37 -1.94 9.98
C ASP A 88 19.26 -2.20 8.47
N ILE A 89 18.48 -1.35 7.81
CA ILE A 89 18.22 -1.38 6.38
C ILE A 89 18.58 0.03 5.87
N PRO A 90 19.54 0.16 4.95
CA PRO A 90 19.94 1.47 4.43
C PRO A 90 18.76 2.23 3.82
N LEU A 91 18.67 3.51 4.15
CA LEU A 91 17.70 4.44 3.59
C LEU A 91 18.39 5.37 2.59
N ASP A 92 17.80 5.52 1.40
CA ASP A 92 18.21 6.54 0.43
C ASP A 92 17.49 7.85 0.79
N ILE A 93 18.13 8.63 1.66
CA ILE A 93 17.63 9.92 2.17
C ILE A 93 18.04 11.02 1.18
N ARG A 94 17.04 11.72 0.64
CA ARG A 94 17.22 12.80 -0.35
C ARG A 94 17.17 14.18 0.26
N TYR A 95 16.48 14.32 1.39
CA TYR A 95 16.36 15.56 2.15
C TYR A 95 15.94 15.24 3.57
N GLU A 96 16.47 15.98 4.54
CA GLU A 96 16.10 15.86 5.94
C GLU A 96 16.20 17.23 6.63
N ASP A 97 15.19 17.54 7.44
CA ASP A 97 15.23 18.64 8.41
C ASP A 97 14.61 18.18 9.75
N ASP A 98 14.30 19.11 10.65
CA ASP A 98 13.73 18.80 11.96
C ASP A 98 12.29 18.26 11.91
N ASP A 99 11.54 18.54 10.83
CA ASP A 99 10.11 18.22 10.73
C ASP A 99 9.83 17.04 9.80
N LEU A 100 10.66 16.80 8.79
CA LEU A 100 10.41 15.79 7.77
C LEU A 100 11.67 15.21 7.13
N LEU A 101 11.44 14.10 6.46
CA LEU A 101 12.42 13.35 5.70
C LEU A 101 11.83 13.00 4.33
N ILE A 102 12.60 13.22 3.27
CA ILE A 102 12.31 12.70 1.93
C ILE A 102 13.22 11.53 1.65
N ILE A 103 12.60 10.41 1.32
CA ILE A 103 13.28 9.16 1.00
C ILE A 103 12.94 8.74 -0.42
N HIS A 104 13.89 8.10 -1.08
CA HIS A 104 13.65 7.37 -2.30
C HIS A 104 13.54 5.86 -1.98
N LYS A 105 12.34 5.30 -2.06
CA LYS A 105 12.12 3.88 -1.77
C LYS A 105 12.48 3.03 -3.00
N PRO A 106 13.34 2.00 -2.87
CA PRO A 106 13.59 1.07 -3.96
C PRO A 106 12.34 0.21 -4.24
N ALA A 107 12.26 -0.35 -5.45
CA ALA A 107 11.27 -1.39 -5.74
C ALA A 107 11.60 -2.67 -4.95
N GLY A 108 10.58 -3.46 -4.63
CA GLY A 108 10.72 -4.69 -3.83
C GLY A 108 10.55 -4.48 -2.32
N MET A 109 10.75 -3.25 -1.82
CA MET A 109 10.54 -2.90 -0.42
C MET A 109 9.07 -2.57 -0.13
N VAL A 110 8.49 -3.24 0.88
CA VAL A 110 7.15 -2.95 1.40
C VAL A 110 7.20 -1.72 2.31
N VAL A 111 6.19 -0.85 2.26
CA VAL A 111 6.15 0.34 3.12
C VAL A 111 5.83 -0.03 4.57
N HIS A 112 4.68 -0.65 4.83
CA HIS A 112 4.21 -0.98 6.19
C HIS A 112 4.26 -2.48 6.47
N PRO A 113 4.54 -2.88 7.72
CA PRO A 113 4.33 -4.24 8.19
C PRO A 113 2.88 -4.67 7.96
N GLY A 114 2.69 -5.92 7.55
CA GLY A 114 1.37 -6.45 7.26
C GLY A 114 1.37 -7.96 7.10
N ILE A 115 0.23 -8.51 6.72
CA ILE A 115 0.06 -9.96 6.51
C ILE A 115 1.08 -10.44 5.47
N GLY A 116 1.98 -11.34 5.89
CA GLY A 116 3.04 -11.91 5.04
C GLY A 116 4.32 -11.07 4.94
N HIS A 117 4.35 -9.86 5.52
CA HIS A 117 5.51 -8.95 5.48
C HIS A 117 5.66 -8.23 6.83
N HIS A 118 6.16 -8.94 7.85
CA HIS A 118 6.34 -8.38 9.20
C HIS A 118 7.71 -7.72 9.43
N ARG A 119 8.66 -7.95 8.51
CA ARG A 119 10.05 -7.50 8.52
C ARG A 119 10.45 -7.07 7.10
N GLY A 120 11.55 -6.34 6.97
CA GLY A 120 12.10 -5.87 5.70
C GLY A 120 11.29 -4.72 5.09
N THR A 121 10.53 -3.99 5.91
CA THR A 121 9.70 -2.87 5.46
C THR A 121 10.39 -1.54 5.71
N LEU A 122 9.96 -0.51 5.00
CA LEU A 122 10.44 0.85 5.19
C LEU A 122 10.25 1.32 6.64
N VAL A 123 9.13 0.97 7.26
CA VAL A 123 8.88 1.31 8.68
C VAL A 123 9.88 0.61 9.60
N ASN A 124 10.33 -0.61 9.30
CA ASN A 124 11.40 -1.27 10.07
C ASN A 124 12.73 -0.51 9.95
N ALA A 125 13.04 -0.01 8.76
CA ALA A 125 14.23 0.79 8.48
C ALA A 125 14.18 2.15 9.21
N LEU A 126 13.03 2.84 9.14
CA LEU A 126 12.82 4.11 9.85
C LEU A 126 12.93 3.94 11.36
N ALA A 127 12.33 2.88 11.93
CA ALA A 127 12.43 2.60 13.36
C ALA A 127 13.88 2.38 13.82
N TYR A 128 14.75 1.84 12.95
CA TYR A 128 16.18 1.69 13.25
C TYR A 128 16.93 3.01 13.11
N HIS A 129 16.69 3.73 12.02
CA HIS A 129 17.36 4.99 11.72
C HIS A 129 17.16 6.04 12.82
N PHE A 130 15.95 6.14 13.38
CA PHE A 130 15.63 7.06 14.47
C PHE A 130 15.89 6.48 15.87
N GLY A 131 16.49 5.30 16.00
CA GLY A 131 17.03 4.80 17.27
C GLY A 131 16.02 4.66 18.42
N HIS A 132 14.73 4.43 18.12
CA HIS A 132 13.60 4.44 19.06
C HIS A 132 13.08 5.83 19.50
N GLU A 133 13.46 6.92 18.85
CA GLU A 133 12.68 8.16 18.95
C GLU A 133 11.25 7.92 18.44
N ASP A 134 10.26 8.42 19.18
CA ASP A 134 8.85 8.26 18.86
C ASP A 134 8.50 9.07 17.61
N LEU A 135 8.74 8.48 16.44
CA LEU A 135 8.17 9.00 15.20
C LEU A 135 6.64 9.09 15.39
N PRO A 136 6.03 10.20 14.93
CA PRO A 136 4.61 10.44 15.14
C PRO A 136 3.78 9.33 14.50
N VAL A 137 2.68 8.96 15.17
CA VAL A 137 1.65 8.07 14.62
C VAL A 137 0.33 8.84 14.68
N MET A 138 -0.35 9.01 13.55
CA MET A 138 -1.67 9.67 13.56
C MET A 138 -2.62 8.96 14.51
N ASP A 139 -3.44 9.73 15.23
CA ASP A 139 -4.46 9.18 16.10
C ASP A 139 -5.43 8.25 15.32
N GLY A 140 -5.75 7.10 15.91
CA GLY A 140 -6.51 6.02 15.26
C GLY A 140 -5.75 5.15 14.26
N ASN A 141 -4.48 5.44 13.94
CA ASN A 141 -3.64 4.52 13.15
C ASN A 141 -3.02 3.41 14.01
N ARG A 142 -2.65 2.31 13.36
CA ARG A 142 -1.80 1.28 13.95
C ARG A 142 -0.41 1.87 14.24
N GLN A 143 0.19 1.46 15.34
CA GLN A 143 1.55 1.87 15.77
C GLN A 143 2.66 1.47 14.77
N ASP A 144 2.31 0.67 13.74
CA ASP A 144 3.17 0.30 12.61
C ASP A 144 3.15 1.30 11.43
N ARG A 145 2.60 2.50 11.64
CA ARG A 145 2.55 3.60 10.67
C ARG A 145 3.38 4.82 11.10
N LEU A 146 4.54 4.57 11.68
CA LEU A 146 5.50 5.58 12.11
C LEU A 146 5.81 6.57 10.98
N GLY A 147 5.56 7.87 11.21
CA GLY A 147 5.97 8.97 10.34
C GLY A 147 5.28 9.07 8.97
N LEU A 148 4.50 8.07 8.54
CA LEU A 148 4.02 7.98 7.16
C LEU A 148 2.57 8.44 6.97
N VAL A 149 2.39 9.49 6.15
CA VAL A 149 1.08 10.00 5.70
C VAL A 149 0.59 9.37 4.40
N HIS A 150 1.49 8.69 3.66
CA HIS A 150 1.18 8.07 2.38
C HIS A 150 2.05 6.85 2.11
N ARG A 151 1.74 6.14 1.02
CA ARG A 151 2.43 4.90 0.64
C ARG A 151 2.43 4.72 -0.88
N ILE A 152 3.46 4.02 -1.35
CA ILE A 152 3.51 3.42 -2.69
C ILE A 152 3.58 1.90 -2.60
N ASP A 153 3.24 1.20 -3.68
CA ASP A 153 3.23 -0.27 -3.70
C ASP A 153 4.64 -0.85 -3.52
N LYS A 154 4.73 -2.12 -3.08
CA LYS A 154 5.99 -2.84 -2.89
C LYS A 154 6.95 -2.68 -4.06
N ASN A 155 6.46 -2.92 -5.27
CA ASN A 155 7.25 -2.90 -6.50
C ASN A 155 7.18 -1.54 -7.25
N THR A 156 6.62 -0.49 -6.62
CA THR A 156 6.79 0.89 -7.10
C THR A 156 7.99 1.50 -6.40
N SER A 157 8.91 2.10 -7.15
CA SER A 157 10.01 2.89 -6.61
C SER A 157 9.66 4.38 -6.55
N GLY A 158 10.45 5.18 -5.84
CA GLY A 158 10.37 6.63 -5.91
C GLY A 158 10.14 7.31 -4.56
N LEU A 159 9.77 8.59 -4.62
CA LEU A 159 9.77 9.49 -3.47
C LEU A 159 8.62 9.23 -2.48
N LEU A 160 8.95 9.28 -1.19
CA LEU A 160 8.02 9.34 -0.07
C LEU A 160 8.43 10.47 0.89
N VAL A 161 7.45 11.04 1.59
CA VAL A 161 7.69 11.98 2.69
C VAL A 161 7.34 11.29 4.00
N VAL A 162 8.21 11.44 4.99
CA VAL A 162 8.05 10.93 6.35
C VAL A 162 8.07 12.14 7.28
N ALA A 163 7.06 12.26 8.13
CA ALA A 163 7.01 13.26 9.19
C ALA A 163 7.86 12.79 10.39
N LYS A 164 8.67 13.71 10.93
CA LYS A 164 9.49 13.50 12.13
C LYS A 164 8.82 14.04 13.41
N SER A 165 7.77 14.86 13.28
CA SER A 165 7.02 15.43 14.41
C SER A 165 5.50 15.30 14.24
N ASP A 166 4.74 15.24 15.34
CA ASP A 166 3.26 15.17 15.30
C ASP A 166 2.64 16.37 14.57
N TYR A 167 3.27 17.54 14.72
CA TYR A 167 2.91 18.75 14.02
C TYR A 167 3.05 18.57 12.50
N ALA A 168 4.20 18.07 12.04
CA ALA A 168 4.44 17.81 10.63
C ALA A 168 3.50 16.72 10.08
N MET A 169 3.29 15.65 10.84
CA MET A 169 2.38 14.55 10.48
C MET A 169 0.97 15.07 10.24
N THR A 170 0.44 15.87 11.18
CA THR A 170 -0.92 16.42 11.08
C THR A 170 -1.08 17.32 9.86
N HIS A 171 -0.12 18.21 9.59
CA HIS A 171 -0.19 19.13 8.46
C HIS A 171 -0.01 18.43 7.12
N LEU A 172 0.94 17.49 7.01
CA LEU A 172 1.12 16.69 5.80
C LEU A 172 -0.12 15.82 5.54
N ALA A 173 -0.66 15.15 6.56
CA ALA A 173 -1.87 14.34 6.43
C ALA A 173 -3.06 15.15 5.89
N LYS A 174 -3.24 16.40 6.37
CA LYS A 174 -4.26 17.32 5.84
C LYS A 174 -4.04 17.61 4.35
N GLN A 175 -2.82 17.87 3.92
CA GLN A 175 -2.53 18.13 2.51
C GLN A 175 -2.83 16.92 1.61
N PHE A 176 -2.49 15.70 2.09
CA PHE A 176 -2.87 14.47 1.39
C PHE A 176 -4.38 14.24 1.34
N TYR A 177 -5.08 14.57 2.44
CA TYR A 177 -6.53 14.46 2.55
C TYR A 177 -7.27 15.44 1.63
N TYR A 178 -6.85 16.71 1.60
CA TYR A 178 -7.42 17.75 0.74
C TYR A 178 -6.87 17.74 -0.68
N HIS A 179 -6.01 16.77 -1.02
CA HIS A 179 -5.44 16.61 -2.35
C HIS A 179 -4.66 17.84 -2.86
N THR A 180 -4.05 18.59 -1.95
CA THR A 180 -3.21 19.77 -2.27
C THR A 180 -1.75 19.39 -2.55
N VAL A 181 -1.37 18.14 -2.30
CA VAL A 181 -0.04 17.62 -2.64
C VAL A 181 0.07 17.34 -4.13
N GLU A 182 1.19 17.72 -4.73
CA GLU A 182 1.51 17.38 -6.11
C GLU A 182 2.30 16.08 -6.15
N ARG A 183 1.83 15.10 -6.92
CA ARG A 183 2.51 13.82 -7.08
C ARG A 183 2.46 13.41 -8.53
N THR A 184 3.62 13.28 -9.15
CA THR A 184 3.74 12.75 -10.50
C THR A 184 4.45 11.40 -10.47
N TYR A 185 3.98 10.52 -11.35
CA TYR A 185 4.55 9.21 -11.56
C TYR A 185 4.91 9.10 -13.03
N GLN A 186 5.98 8.38 -13.33
CA GLN A 186 6.26 7.92 -14.68
C GLN A 186 5.94 6.43 -14.79
N ALA A 187 5.31 6.07 -15.90
CA ALA A 187 4.82 4.73 -16.17
C ALA A 187 5.12 4.35 -17.62
N LEU A 188 5.64 3.13 -17.83
CA LEU A 188 5.66 2.54 -19.16
C LEU A 188 4.39 1.70 -19.30
N VAL A 189 3.54 2.03 -20.26
CA VAL A 189 2.27 1.33 -20.51
C VAL A 189 2.30 0.59 -21.83
N TRP A 190 1.54 -0.50 -21.92
CA TRP A 190 1.32 -1.19 -23.18
C TRP A 190 0.45 -0.36 -24.14
N GLY A 191 0.90 -0.25 -25.38
CA GLY A 191 0.21 0.47 -26.45
C GLY A 191 0.40 1.98 -26.39
N GLU A 192 -0.39 2.64 -27.21
CA GLU A 192 -0.36 4.09 -27.41
C GLU A 192 -1.74 4.65 -27.07
N PRO A 193 -1.90 5.37 -25.94
CA PRO A 193 -3.14 6.08 -25.65
C PRO A 193 -3.52 7.01 -26.80
N GLU A 194 -4.77 6.98 -27.25
CA GLU A 194 -5.20 7.81 -28.39
C GLU A 194 -4.95 9.30 -28.12
N GLU A 195 -5.40 9.77 -26.96
CA GLU A 195 -5.21 11.14 -26.50
C GLU A 195 -3.80 11.38 -25.92
N GLU A 196 -3.20 12.54 -26.21
CA GLU A 196 -1.94 12.95 -25.58
C GLU A 196 -2.07 13.21 -24.09
N LYS A 197 -3.26 13.65 -23.64
CA LYS A 197 -3.58 13.92 -22.24
C LYS A 197 -5.00 13.49 -21.96
N GLY A 198 -5.25 12.94 -20.78
CA GLY A 198 -6.59 12.53 -20.39
C GLY A 198 -6.77 12.44 -18.89
N THR A 199 -8.01 12.19 -18.45
CA THR A 199 -8.32 12.00 -17.04
C THR A 199 -9.21 10.78 -16.86
N VAL A 200 -8.77 9.84 -16.02
CA VAL A 200 -9.54 8.66 -15.64
C VAL A 200 -10.21 8.93 -14.30
N ARG A 201 -11.54 8.86 -14.29
CA ARG A 201 -12.39 9.04 -13.12
C ARG A 201 -13.22 7.78 -12.90
N ALA A 202 -13.01 7.10 -11.78
CA ALA A 202 -13.77 5.93 -11.39
C ALA A 202 -13.69 5.71 -9.89
N ASN A 203 -14.64 4.99 -9.31
CA ASN A 203 -14.41 4.43 -7.98
C ASN A 203 -13.49 3.21 -8.09
N VAL A 204 -12.50 3.10 -7.22
CA VAL A 204 -11.62 1.92 -7.14
C VAL A 204 -11.95 1.12 -5.89
N GLY A 205 -12.22 -0.17 -6.07
CA GLY A 205 -12.54 -1.11 -5.01
C GLY A 205 -11.84 -2.46 -5.18
N ARG A 206 -11.99 -3.35 -4.20
CA ARG A 206 -11.46 -4.72 -4.31
C ARG A 206 -12.22 -5.45 -5.42
N HIS A 207 -11.49 -6.22 -6.23
CA HIS A 207 -12.13 -7.05 -7.23
C HIS A 207 -12.98 -8.14 -6.54
N PRO A 208 -14.26 -8.34 -6.94
CA PRO A 208 -15.19 -9.23 -6.23
C PRO A 208 -14.72 -10.70 -6.21
N ARG A 209 -14.12 -11.15 -7.32
CA ARG A 209 -13.58 -12.52 -7.48
C ARG A 209 -12.10 -12.66 -7.09
N PHE A 210 -11.23 -11.75 -7.52
CA PHE A 210 -9.78 -11.86 -7.32
C PHE A 210 -9.30 -11.00 -6.15
N ARG A 211 -9.18 -11.60 -4.95
CA ARG A 211 -8.87 -10.89 -3.69
C ARG A 211 -7.57 -10.06 -3.70
N LEU A 212 -6.62 -10.38 -4.58
CA LEU A 212 -5.35 -9.66 -4.72
C LEU A 212 -5.39 -8.51 -5.74
N LYS A 213 -6.51 -8.35 -6.47
CA LYS A 213 -6.72 -7.30 -7.46
C LYS A 213 -7.71 -6.25 -6.95
N PHE A 214 -7.54 -5.04 -7.47
CA PHE A 214 -8.51 -3.96 -7.43
C PHE A 214 -9.12 -3.78 -8.82
N THR A 215 -10.27 -3.14 -8.92
CA THR A 215 -10.95 -2.86 -10.19
C THR A 215 -11.62 -1.49 -10.13
N THR A 216 -11.91 -0.92 -11.30
CA THR A 216 -12.85 0.19 -11.42
C THR A 216 -14.27 -0.30 -11.17
N LEU A 217 -15.06 0.53 -10.49
CA LEU A 217 -16.46 0.30 -10.13
C LEU A 217 -17.24 1.58 -10.51
N PRO A 218 -17.61 1.76 -11.78
CA PRO A 218 -18.25 3.00 -12.25
C PRO A 218 -19.52 3.35 -11.46
N ASP A 219 -20.33 2.33 -11.15
CA ASP A 219 -21.60 2.48 -10.40
C ASP A 219 -21.41 2.76 -8.91
N GLY A 220 -20.17 2.76 -8.41
CA GLY A 220 -19.78 3.22 -7.08
C GLY A 220 -20.01 2.27 -5.91
N GLU A 221 -20.81 1.21 -6.05
CA GLU A 221 -21.03 0.23 -4.99
C GLU A 221 -19.71 -0.41 -4.52
N GLY A 222 -19.29 -0.13 -3.27
CA GLY A 222 -18.11 -0.72 -2.64
C GLY A 222 -16.75 -0.16 -3.06
N GLY A 223 -16.70 0.86 -3.92
CA GLY A 223 -15.48 1.55 -4.35
C GLY A 223 -15.24 2.89 -3.65
N LYS A 224 -14.02 3.44 -3.79
CA LYS A 224 -13.68 4.81 -3.36
C LYS A 224 -13.30 5.68 -4.55
N TRP A 225 -13.79 6.91 -4.57
CA TRP A 225 -13.49 7.87 -5.62
C TRP A 225 -11.98 7.99 -5.89
N ALA A 226 -11.62 7.88 -7.17
CA ALA A 226 -10.27 7.95 -7.65
C ALA A 226 -10.15 8.74 -8.95
N VAL A 227 -9.15 9.62 -9.01
CA VAL A 227 -8.86 10.46 -10.19
C VAL A 227 -7.37 10.44 -10.50
N THR A 228 -7.06 10.12 -11.75
CA THR A 228 -5.70 10.14 -12.31
C THR A 228 -5.71 10.92 -13.60
N HIS A 229 -4.88 11.95 -13.71
CA HIS A 229 -4.59 12.60 -14.98
C HIS A 229 -3.36 11.94 -15.59
N PHE A 230 -3.37 11.73 -16.90
CA PHE A 230 -2.18 11.25 -17.60
C PHE A 230 -1.79 12.19 -18.73
N LYS A 231 -0.50 12.18 -19.06
CA LYS A 231 0.09 12.83 -20.22
C LYS A 231 1.07 11.86 -20.86
N VAL A 232 0.97 11.65 -22.16
CA VAL A 232 1.95 10.88 -22.93
C VAL A 232 3.23 11.71 -23.04
N LEU A 233 4.35 11.15 -22.61
CA LEU A 233 5.68 11.76 -22.69
C LEU A 233 6.41 11.30 -23.95
N GLU A 234 6.29 10.01 -24.29
CA GLU A 234 6.97 9.40 -25.42
C GLU A 234 6.18 8.21 -25.95
N ARG A 235 5.97 8.15 -27.27
CA ARG A 235 5.31 7.04 -27.96
C ARG A 235 6.37 6.12 -28.57
N LEU A 236 6.34 4.84 -28.19
CA LEU A 236 7.33 3.83 -28.59
C LEU A 236 6.66 2.65 -29.30
N TYR A 237 5.66 2.94 -30.14
CA TYR A 237 4.94 2.02 -31.01
C TYR A 237 4.09 0.97 -30.28
N TYR A 238 4.72 0.03 -29.58
CA TYR A 238 4.01 -0.99 -28.80
C TYR A 238 3.88 -0.65 -27.32
N VAL A 239 4.59 0.37 -26.85
CA VAL A 239 4.50 0.89 -25.49
C VAL A 239 4.55 2.41 -25.53
N SER A 240 4.15 3.06 -24.44
CA SER A 240 4.30 4.51 -24.27
C SER A 240 4.82 4.84 -22.88
N LEU A 241 5.70 5.83 -22.78
CA LEU A 241 6.03 6.45 -21.51
C LEU A 241 4.97 7.52 -21.22
N VAL A 242 4.33 7.42 -20.06
CA VAL A 242 3.30 8.35 -19.62
C VAL A 242 3.65 8.91 -18.25
N GLU A 243 3.32 10.17 -18.04
CA GLU A 243 3.23 10.79 -16.73
C GLU A 243 1.82 10.58 -16.18
N CYS A 244 1.70 10.27 -14.89
CA CYS A 244 0.44 10.19 -14.17
C CYS A 244 0.47 11.16 -12.97
N LYS A 245 -0.40 12.17 -12.97
CA LYS A 245 -0.63 13.07 -11.84
C LYS A 245 -1.81 12.57 -11.01
N LEU A 246 -1.59 12.38 -9.71
CA LEU A 246 -2.59 11.84 -8.77
C LEU A 246 -3.26 12.94 -7.96
N GLU A 247 -4.57 13.15 -8.16
CA GLU A 247 -5.40 13.88 -7.20
C GLU A 247 -5.62 13.01 -5.95
N THR A 248 -6.12 11.79 -6.15
CA THR A 248 -6.38 10.82 -5.08
C THR A 248 -5.28 9.76 -4.97
N GLY A 249 -5.18 9.08 -3.81
CA GLY A 249 -4.23 7.98 -3.58
C GLY A 249 -4.88 6.68 -3.13
N ARG A 250 -5.53 5.94 -4.04
CA ARG A 250 -6.11 4.61 -3.76
C ARG A 250 -5.12 3.48 -4.05
N THR A 251 -5.31 2.33 -3.41
CA THR A 251 -4.46 1.15 -3.64
C THR A 251 -4.48 0.76 -5.11
N HIS A 252 -3.30 0.59 -5.71
CA HIS A 252 -3.11 0.24 -7.12
C HIS A 252 -3.77 1.21 -8.13
N GLN A 253 -4.09 2.45 -7.73
CA GLN A 253 -4.91 3.36 -8.54
C GLN A 253 -4.42 3.53 -9.98
N ILE A 254 -3.15 3.90 -10.20
CA ILE A 254 -2.58 4.07 -11.54
C ILE A 254 -2.67 2.77 -12.34
N ARG A 255 -2.35 1.64 -11.70
CA ARG A 255 -2.31 0.31 -12.32
C ARG A 255 -3.70 -0.08 -12.85
N VAL A 256 -4.72 0.11 -12.02
CA VAL A 256 -6.13 -0.15 -12.34
C VAL A 256 -6.64 0.82 -13.41
N HIS A 257 -6.33 2.11 -13.29
CA HIS A 257 -6.80 3.12 -14.25
C HIS A 257 -6.21 2.89 -15.64
N MET A 258 -4.89 2.64 -15.72
CA MET A 258 -4.22 2.37 -17.00
C MET A 258 -4.70 1.06 -17.62
N GLU A 259 -4.94 0.01 -16.82
CA GLU A 259 -5.57 -1.22 -17.31
C GLU A 259 -6.99 -1.00 -17.82
N SER A 260 -7.80 -0.18 -17.13
CA SER A 260 -9.16 0.16 -17.58
C SER A 260 -9.22 0.93 -18.91
N LEU A 261 -8.12 1.62 -19.26
CA LEU A 261 -7.96 2.26 -20.57
C LEU A 261 -7.47 1.30 -21.65
N GLY A 262 -7.23 0.02 -21.34
CA GLY A 262 -6.63 -0.95 -22.26
C GLY A 262 -5.11 -0.82 -22.41
N HIS A 263 -4.47 -0.07 -21.52
CA HIS A 263 -3.04 0.24 -21.51
C HIS A 263 -2.38 -0.20 -20.19
N PRO A 264 -2.42 -1.50 -19.80
CA PRO A 264 -1.84 -1.93 -18.54
C PRO A 264 -0.34 -1.59 -18.48
N LEU A 265 0.16 -1.34 -17.27
CA LEU A 265 1.58 -1.05 -17.06
C LEU A 265 2.45 -2.22 -17.56
N PHE A 266 3.56 -1.90 -18.20
CA PHE A 266 4.52 -2.88 -18.68
C PHE A 266 5.02 -3.74 -17.52
N ASN A 267 4.99 -5.06 -17.73
CA ASN A 267 5.34 -6.11 -16.77
C ASN A 267 4.56 -6.09 -15.43
N ASP A 268 3.29 -5.65 -15.46
CA ASP A 268 2.40 -5.75 -14.31
C ASP A 268 1.76 -7.14 -14.17
N GLU A 269 2.31 -7.96 -13.26
CA GLU A 269 1.85 -9.32 -12.91
C GLU A 269 0.36 -9.40 -12.52
N ARG A 270 -0.21 -8.32 -11.99
CA ARG A 270 -1.59 -8.34 -11.46
C ARG A 270 -2.59 -7.88 -12.49
N TYR A 271 -2.18 -7.01 -13.39
CA TYR A 271 -3.07 -6.34 -14.33
C TYR A 271 -2.79 -6.74 -15.78
N GLY A 272 -2.11 -7.87 -15.99
CA GLY A 272 -1.93 -8.48 -17.31
C GLY A 272 -0.89 -7.79 -18.17
N GLY A 273 -0.01 -6.98 -17.57
CA GLY A 273 1.11 -6.36 -18.25
C GLY A 273 2.35 -7.23 -18.34
N ASP A 274 2.37 -8.36 -17.64
CA ASP A 274 3.39 -9.42 -17.61
C ASP A 274 3.37 -10.36 -18.82
N ARG A 275 2.56 -10.03 -19.82
CA ARG A 275 2.47 -10.72 -21.11
C ARG A 275 2.50 -9.68 -22.23
N ILE A 276 2.77 -10.14 -23.45
CA ILE A 276 2.72 -9.29 -24.64
C ILE A 276 1.26 -8.86 -24.87
N ALA A 277 0.93 -7.63 -24.50
CA ALA A 277 -0.42 -7.07 -24.67
C ALA A 277 -0.61 -6.35 -26.02
N LYS A 278 0.49 -5.93 -26.66
CA LYS A 278 0.50 -5.28 -27.98
C LYS A 278 1.66 -5.80 -28.83
N GLY A 279 1.44 -5.87 -30.13
CA GLY A 279 2.43 -6.29 -31.13
C GLY A 279 2.21 -7.69 -31.69
N THR A 280 3.23 -8.21 -32.36
CA THR A 280 3.17 -9.50 -33.09
C THR A 280 3.48 -10.68 -32.18
N ILE A 281 3.26 -11.90 -32.67
CA ILE A 281 3.63 -13.15 -31.97
C ILE A 281 4.92 -13.79 -32.52
N PHE A 282 5.68 -13.09 -33.36
CA PHE A 282 6.90 -13.62 -33.94
C PHE A 282 7.98 -13.85 -32.87
N SER A 283 8.75 -14.93 -33.03
CA SER A 283 9.75 -15.38 -32.06
C SER A 283 10.77 -14.30 -31.65
N LYS A 284 11.24 -13.48 -32.61
CA LYS A 284 12.20 -12.39 -32.34
C LYS A 284 11.62 -11.31 -31.42
N TYR A 285 10.40 -10.85 -31.70
CA TYR A 285 9.75 -9.83 -30.87
C TYR A 285 9.39 -10.38 -29.50
N LYS A 286 8.89 -11.62 -29.44
CA LYS A 286 8.62 -12.30 -28.17
C LYS A 286 9.87 -12.37 -27.29
N MET A 287 10.99 -12.82 -27.84
CA MET A 287 12.27 -12.89 -27.14
C MET A 287 12.76 -11.50 -26.70
N PHE A 288 12.58 -10.46 -27.52
CA PHE A 288 12.89 -9.08 -27.12
C PHE A 288 12.08 -8.63 -25.89
N VAL A 289 10.77 -8.88 -25.89
CA VAL A 289 9.90 -8.50 -24.76
C VAL A 289 10.25 -9.30 -23.51
N GLU A 290 10.44 -10.63 -23.61
CA GLU A 290 10.80 -11.49 -22.47
C GLU A 290 12.14 -11.09 -21.84
N ASN A 291 13.13 -10.73 -22.67
CA ASN A 291 14.40 -10.19 -22.17
C ASN A 291 14.21 -8.83 -21.48
N THR A 292 13.30 -8.00 -21.97
CA THR A 292 13.01 -6.69 -21.37
C THR A 292 12.22 -6.83 -20.06
N PHE A 293 11.31 -7.82 -19.97
CA PHE A 293 10.66 -8.21 -18.71
C PHE A 293 11.67 -8.69 -17.66
N SER A 294 12.71 -9.41 -18.09
CA SER A 294 13.76 -9.91 -17.18
C SER A 294 14.60 -8.78 -16.59
N ILE A 295 14.78 -7.68 -17.31
CA ILE A 295 15.50 -6.48 -16.85
C ILE A 295 14.68 -5.71 -15.82
N MET A 296 13.38 -5.62 -16.03
CA MET A 296 12.46 -4.92 -15.14
C MET A 296 11.35 -5.87 -14.65
N PRO A 297 11.64 -6.78 -13.70
CA PRO A 297 10.72 -7.85 -13.27
C PRO A 297 9.63 -7.33 -12.31
N ARG A 298 8.96 -6.23 -12.69
CA ARG A 298 7.93 -5.54 -11.92
C ARG A 298 7.11 -4.63 -12.83
N HIS A 299 5.95 -4.18 -12.33
CA HIS A 299 5.19 -3.14 -13.01
C HIS A 299 6.03 -1.87 -13.19
N ALA A 300 6.06 -1.35 -14.42
CA ALA A 300 6.86 -0.20 -14.80
C ALA A 300 6.26 1.10 -14.30
N LEU A 301 6.44 1.38 -13.00
CA LEU A 301 5.94 2.58 -12.32
C LEU A 301 6.99 3.14 -11.37
N HIS A 302 7.13 4.46 -11.38
CA HIS A 302 8.05 5.19 -10.53
C HIS A 302 7.41 6.50 -10.05
N ALA A 303 7.45 6.78 -8.74
CA ALA A 303 7.02 8.05 -8.15
C ALA A 303 8.11 9.11 -8.37
N ARG A 304 7.99 9.85 -9.48
CA ARG A 304 9.01 10.76 -10.02
C ARG A 304 9.12 12.05 -9.22
N SER A 305 8.01 12.70 -8.89
CA SER A 305 8.03 13.95 -8.13
C SER A 305 7.01 13.99 -7.00
N LEU A 306 7.38 14.75 -5.96
CA LEU A 306 6.55 15.03 -4.80
C LEU A 306 6.67 16.51 -4.41
N GLY A 307 5.55 17.22 -4.47
CA GLY A 307 5.41 18.61 -4.10
C GLY A 307 4.40 18.81 -2.97
N PHE A 308 4.72 19.67 -2.01
CA PHE A 308 3.86 19.98 -0.86
C PHE A 308 4.29 21.28 -0.17
N ILE A 309 3.45 21.81 0.70
CA ILE A 309 3.79 22.95 1.57
C ILE A 309 4.48 22.43 2.82
N HIS A 310 5.68 22.93 3.11
CA HIS A 310 6.41 22.57 4.31
C HIS A 310 5.59 22.88 5.57
N PRO A 311 5.36 21.92 6.49
CA PRO A 311 4.49 22.09 7.66
C PRO A 311 4.77 23.30 8.53
N ARG A 312 6.04 23.54 8.87
CA ARG A 312 6.45 24.65 9.74
C ARG A 312 6.74 25.96 9.02
N THR A 313 7.50 25.92 7.93
CA THR A 313 7.95 27.13 7.24
C THR A 313 6.93 27.70 6.26
N GLY A 314 5.92 26.92 5.85
CA GLY A 314 4.92 27.33 4.86
C GLY A 314 5.46 27.49 3.43
N LYS A 315 6.72 27.12 3.18
CA LYS A 315 7.33 27.20 1.84
C LYS A 315 6.84 26.06 0.94
N GLU A 316 6.70 26.34 -0.34
CA GLU A 316 6.53 25.29 -1.36
C GLU A 316 7.82 24.47 -1.48
N MET A 317 7.69 23.16 -1.36
CA MET A 317 8.77 22.18 -1.49
C MET A 317 8.46 21.30 -2.69
N ASN A 318 9.43 21.09 -3.57
CA ASN A 318 9.32 20.19 -4.72
C ASN A 318 10.57 19.31 -4.84
N PHE A 319 10.36 18.00 -4.93
CA PHE A 319 11.42 17.02 -5.05
C PHE A 319 11.21 16.17 -6.29
N GLU A 320 12.30 15.81 -6.96
CA GLU A 320 12.32 14.90 -8.10
C GLU A 320 13.38 13.80 -7.94
N SER A 321 13.12 12.61 -8.50
CA SER A 321 14.07 11.50 -8.51
C SER A 321 14.21 10.88 -9.89
N GLU A 322 15.45 10.63 -10.33
CA GLU A 322 15.73 9.92 -11.58
C GLU A 322 15.06 8.55 -11.67
N LEU A 323 14.74 8.13 -12.90
CA LEU A 323 14.25 6.79 -13.13
C LEU A 323 15.27 5.78 -12.58
N PRO A 324 14.81 4.73 -11.88
CA PRO A 324 15.72 3.68 -11.41
C PRO A 324 16.31 2.94 -12.62
N ALA A 325 17.52 2.39 -12.44
CA ALA A 325 18.31 1.79 -13.52
C ALA A 325 17.58 0.69 -14.31
N ASP A 326 16.75 -0.12 -13.64
CA ASP A 326 15.95 -1.17 -14.27
C ASP A 326 14.89 -0.61 -15.23
N PHE A 327 14.23 0.49 -14.84
CA PHE A 327 13.29 1.21 -15.69
C PHE A 327 14.02 1.86 -16.86
N GLN A 328 15.11 2.59 -16.58
CA GLN A 328 15.85 3.31 -17.61
C GLN A 328 16.37 2.36 -18.70
N GLU A 329 16.97 1.22 -18.32
CA GLU A 329 17.44 0.22 -19.28
C GLU A 329 16.28 -0.40 -20.11
N ALA A 330 15.14 -0.70 -19.47
CA ALA A 330 13.96 -1.20 -20.20
C ALA A 330 13.45 -0.17 -21.22
N LEU A 331 13.41 1.11 -20.85
CA LEU A 331 13.01 2.21 -21.72
C LEU A 331 13.99 2.38 -22.90
N ASP A 332 15.30 2.36 -22.64
CA ASP A 332 16.32 2.51 -23.68
C ASP A 332 16.37 1.31 -24.63
N ARG A 333 15.98 0.12 -24.19
CA ARG A 333 15.77 -1.03 -25.09
C ARG A 333 14.59 -0.81 -26.02
N TRP A 334 13.48 -0.28 -25.52
CA TRP A 334 12.33 0.07 -26.37
C TRP A 334 12.68 1.15 -27.39
N ARG A 335 13.39 2.19 -26.97
CA ARG A 335 13.91 3.23 -27.89
C ARG A 335 14.79 2.64 -29.00
N ARG A 336 15.75 1.78 -28.64
CA ARG A 336 16.59 1.07 -29.63
C ARG A 336 15.77 0.18 -30.58
N TYR A 337 14.78 -0.52 -30.05
CA TYR A 337 13.89 -1.36 -30.87
C TYR A 337 13.11 -0.54 -31.90
N VAL A 338 12.54 0.59 -31.49
CA VAL A 338 11.79 1.49 -32.38
C VAL A 338 12.71 2.15 -33.41
N ALA A 339 13.88 2.62 -33.01
CA ALA A 339 14.87 3.20 -33.93
C ALA A 339 15.30 2.20 -35.00
N GLY A 340 15.64 0.96 -34.61
CA GLY A 340 15.99 -0.10 -35.56
C GLY A 340 14.85 -0.48 -36.50
N ARG A 341 13.59 -0.35 -36.06
CA ARG A 341 12.41 -0.55 -36.90
C ARG A 341 12.26 0.56 -37.94
N LYS A 342 12.31 1.84 -37.53
CA LYS A 342 12.20 3.01 -38.44
C LYS A 342 13.25 2.93 -39.56
N SER A 343 14.50 2.59 -39.21
CA SER A 343 15.57 2.41 -40.19
C SER A 343 15.30 1.27 -41.19
N ALA A 344 14.60 0.22 -40.77
CA ALA A 344 14.26 -0.91 -41.64
C ALA A 344 13.02 -0.66 -42.52
N THR A 345 12.10 0.22 -42.10
CA THR A 345 10.89 0.57 -42.86
C THR A 345 11.04 1.79 -43.76
N GLY A 346 12.16 2.52 -43.66
CA GLY A 346 12.43 3.71 -44.49
C GLY A 346 11.63 4.95 -44.08
N GLU A 347 10.96 4.92 -42.93
CA GLU A 347 10.31 6.08 -42.32
C GLU A 347 11.40 6.90 -41.59
N LEU A 348 12.04 7.82 -42.32
CA LEU A 348 12.80 8.92 -41.74
C LEU A 348 11.82 10.08 -41.51
N ASP A 349 11.86 10.66 -40.31
CA ASP A 349 10.93 11.69 -39.82
C ASP A 349 10.77 12.90 -40.76
#